data_AF-Q9ZJ53-F1
#
_entry.id   AF-Q9ZJ53-F1
#
_cell.length_a   1.000
_cell.length_b   1.000
_cell.length_c   1.000
_cell.angle_alpha   90.00
_cell.angle_beta   90.00
_cell.angle_gamma   90.00
#
_symmetry.space_group_name_H-M   'P 1'
#
loop_
_entity.id
_entity.type
_entity.pdbx_description
1 polymer ?
#
loop_
_entity_poly.entity_id
_entity_poly.type
_entity_poly.pdbx_seq_one_letter_code
_entity_poly.pdbx_strand_id
1 'polypeptide(L)'
;MREKFVYVEGESDKIFLTILNEVKNLGLKDSNIINCGSKDKLSEEAESIKGNLKAKDIYIVFDSDNQTKETKIQEIKKQLQENTKQEHRLNDEEFNQIKIFLLPENDETKHHPNYCELEPLLEKMAKESENKAFYTSFRQHYNTLFNEVKQIKPIQSEQKNALNVGYNPISRFLFV
;
A
#
# COMPACT_ATOMS: atom_id res chain seq x y z
N MET A 1 11.30 -17.71 -16.27
CA MET A 1 10.24 -17.27 -15.33
C MET A 1 9.67 -15.98 -15.87
N ARG A 2 8.35 -15.83 -15.98
CA ARG A 2 7.75 -14.54 -16.39
C ARG A 2 8.08 -13.50 -15.33
N GLU A 3 8.33 -12.28 -15.77
CA GLU A 3 8.58 -11.17 -14.85
C GLU A 3 7.28 -10.81 -14.13
N LYS A 4 7.38 -10.48 -12.84
CA LYS A 4 6.24 -10.23 -11.97
C LYS A 4 6.05 -8.72 -11.79
N PHE A 5 4.81 -8.27 -11.86
CA PHE A 5 4.39 -6.92 -11.51
C PHE A 5 3.43 -6.99 -10.33
N VAL A 6 3.65 -6.14 -9.34
CA VAL A 6 2.87 -6.11 -8.10
C VAL A 6 2.27 -4.72 -7.94
N TYR A 7 0.95 -4.66 -7.83
CA TYR A 7 0.22 -3.43 -7.57
C TYR A 7 -0.22 -3.42 -6.11
N VAL A 8 0.08 -2.33 -5.41
CA VAL A 8 -0.16 -2.17 -3.97
C VAL A 8 -0.97 -0.91 -3.73
N GLU A 9 -1.72 -0.89 -2.63
CA GLU A 9 -2.64 0.21 -2.35
C GLU A 9 -1.91 1.51 -2.03
N GLY A 10 -0.94 1.45 -1.12
CA GLY A 10 -0.22 2.60 -0.60
C GLY A 10 1.30 2.44 -0.53
N GLU A 11 1.95 3.48 -0.02
CA GLU A 11 3.40 3.51 0.10
C GLU A 11 3.91 2.61 1.23
N SER A 12 3.13 2.47 2.32
CA SER A 12 3.43 1.53 3.41
C SER A 12 3.51 0.09 2.91
N ASP A 13 2.54 -0.33 2.09
CA ASP A 13 2.51 -1.65 1.45
C ASP A 13 3.73 -1.88 0.57
N LYS A 14 4.09 -0.86 -0.24
CA LYS A 14 5.25 -0.91 -1.12
C LYS A 14 6.54 -1.12 -0.32
N ILE A 15 6.72 -0.35 0.76
CA ILE A 15 7.88 -0.46 1.64
C ILE A 15 7.93 -1.84 2.27
N PHE A 16 6.81 -2.32 2.81
CA PHE A 16 6.73 -3.65 3.42
C PHE A 16 7.07 -4.76 2.42
N LEU A 17 6.51 -4.72 1.20
CA LEU A 17 6.81 -5.70 0.17
C LEU A 17 8.25 -5.63 -0.31
N THR A 18 8.87 -4.45 -0.34
CA THR A 18 10.29 -4.29 -0.67
C THR A 18 11.16 -4.99 0.38
N ILE A 19 10.90 -4.75 1.67
CA ILE A 19 11.60 -5.41 2.78
C ILE A 19 11.37 -6.92 2.72
N LEU A 20 10.12 -7.36 2.51
CA LEU A 20 9.80 -8.78 2.41
C LEU A 20 10.51 -9.45 1.22
N ASN A 21 10.61 -8.75 0.09
CA ASN A 21 11.34 -9.20 -1.10
C ASN A 21 12.83 -9.40 -0.82
N GLU A 22 13.47 -8.48 -0.09
CA GLU A 22 14.87 -8.62 0.33
C GLU A 22 15.07 -9.80 1.29
N VAL A 23 14.23 -9.90 2.32
CA VAL A 23 14.36 -10.91 3.37
C VAL A 23 14.06 -12.32 2.85
N LYS A 24 13.07 -12.46 1.96
CA LYS A 24 12.63 -13.75 1.43
C LYS A 24 13.18 -14.06 0.04
N ASN A 25 13.95 -13.14 -0.55
CA ASN A 25 14.49 -13.23 -1.89
C ASN A 25 13.41 -13.61 -2.93
N LEU A 26 12.30 -12.86 -2.95
CA LEU A 26 11.13 -13.18 -3.81
C LEU A 26 11.42 -12.95 -5.31
N GLY A 27 12.56 -12.33 -5.64
CA GLY A 27 13.01 -12.04 -6.99
C GLY A 27 12.18 -10.96 -7.69
N LEU A 28 11.51 -10.10 -6.92
CA LEU A 28 10.81 -8.93 -7.44
C LEU A 28 11.83 -7.82 -7.69
N LYS A 29 11.62 -7.06 -8.77
CA LYS A 29 12.33 -5.80 -8.97
C LYS A 29 11.53 -4.69 -8.32
N ASP A 30 12.19 -3.79 -7.62
CA ASP A 30 11.51 -2.66 -6.95
C ASP A 30 10.75 -1.77 -7.94
N SER A 31 11.26 -1.65 -9.18
CA SER A 31 10.60 -0.93 -10.29
C SER A 31 9.26 -1.55 -10.70
N ASN A 32 9.02 -2.81 -10.33
CA ASN A 32 7.81 -3.54 -10.68
C ASN A 32 6.80 -3.59 -9.53
N ILE A 33 7.11 -2.93 -8.40
CA ILE A 33 6.17 -2.71 -7.29
C ILE A 33 5.56 -1.32 -7.45
N ILE A 34 4.33 -1.31 -7.95
CA ILE A 34 3.59 -0.12 -8.34
C ILE A 34 2.64 0.27 -7.20
N ASN A 35 2.80 1.48 -6.69
CA ASN A 35 1.90 2.06 -5.70
C ASN A 35 0.75 2.76 -6.44
N CYS A 36 -0.48 2.31 -6.23
CA CYS A 36 -1.68 2.90 -6.83
C CYS A 36 -2.09 4.23 -6.17
N GLY A 37 -1.52 4.55 -5.01
CA GLY A 37 -1.70 5.81 -4.27
C GLY A 37 -2.95 5.86 -3.39
N SER A 38 -3.90 4.92 -3.56
CA SER A 38 -5.06 4.69 -2.69
C SER A 38 -5.87 3.48 -3.19
N LYS A 39 -6.74 2.90 -2.35
CA LYS A 39 -7.62 1.78 -2.75
C LYS A 39 -8.45 2.01 -3.99
N ASP A 40 -8.92 3.23 -4.23
CA ASP A 40 -9.88 3.53 -5.31
C ASP A 40 -9.21 3.83 -6.65
N LYS A 41 -7.86 3.80 -6.71
CA LYS A 41 -7.08 4.22 -7.87
C LYS A 41 -6.49 3.09 -8.70
N LEU A 42 -6.83 1.83 -8.39
CA LEU A 42 -6.37 0.70 -9.21
C LEU A 42 -6.90 0.80 -10.66
N SER A 43 -8.06 1.45 -10.87
CA SER A 43 -8.62 1.68 -12.20
C SER A 43 -7.74 2.58 -13.10
N GLU A 44 -6.92 3.45 -12.51
CA GLU A 44 -5.95 4.29 -13.22
C GLU A 44 -4.83 3.43 -13.83
N GLU A 45 -4.51 2.29 -13.21
CA GLU A 45 -3.49 1.34 -13.65
C GLU A 45 -4.02 0.25 -14.59
N ALA A 46 -5.31 0.26 -14.93
CA ALA A 46 -5.94 -0.80 -15.73
C ALA A 46 -5.30 -0.96 -17.13
N GLU A 47 -4.88 0.14 -17.76
CA GLU A 47 -4.15 0.11 -19.04
C GLU A 47 -2.84 -0.68 -18.91
N SER A 48 -2.05 -0.35 -17.87
CA SER A 48 -0.78 -0.99 -17.55
C SER A 48 -0.97 -2.48 -17.23
N ILE A 49 -1.96 -2.81 -16.39
CA ILE A 49 -2.31 -4.19 -16.04
C ILE A 49 -2.66 -4.98 -17.29
N LYS A 50 -3.59 -4.48 -18.11
CA LYS A 50 -4.05 -5.15 -19.33
C LYS A 50 -2.93 -5.34 -20.34
N GLY A 51 -2.08 -4.33 -20.52
CA GLY A 51 -0.91 -4.41 -21.39
C GLY A 51 0.09 -5.49 -20.94
N ASN A 52 0.32 -5.59 -19.63
CA ASN A 52 1.31 -6.50 -19.06
C ASN A 52 0.82 -7.96 -18.94
N LEU A 53 -0.49 -8.22 -18.85
CA LEU A 53 -1.05 -9.58 -18.74
C LEU A 53 -0.57 -10.55 -19.84
N LYS A 54 -0.23 -10.05 -21.02
CA LYS A 54 0.25 -10.87 -22.15
C LYS A 54 1.62 -11.52 -21.90
N ALA A 55 2.49 -10.86 -21.13
CA ALA A 55 3.89 -11.27 -20.99
C ALA A 55 4.37 -11.40 -19.54
N LYS A 56 3.65 -10.81 -18.58
CA LYS A 56 4.01 -10.72 -17.17
C LYS A 56 3.01 -11.47 -16.30
N ASP A 57 3.43 -11.83 -15.10
CA ASP A 57 2.53 -12.30 -14.06
C ASP A 57 2.10 -11.10 -13.22
N ILE A 58 0.80 -10.89 -13.06
CA ILE A 58 0.25 -9.73 -12.34
C ILE A 58 -0.21 -10.15 -10.95
N TYR A 59 0.18 -9.36 -9.97
CA TYR A 59 -0.16 -9.51 -8.56
C TYR A 59 -0.80 -8.23 -8.05
N ILE A 60 -1.84 -8.36 -7.25
CA ILE A 60 -2.44 -7.26 -6.49
C ILE A 60 -2.34 -7.62 -5.01
N VAL A 61 -1.77 -6.72 -4.20
CA VAL A 61 -1.60 -6.89 -2.76
C VAL A 61 -2.23 -5.71 -2.06
N PHE A 62 -3.45 -5.90 -1.56
CA PHE A 62 -4.26 -4.85 -0.96
C PHE A 62 -4.61 -5.21 0.48
N ASP A 63 -4.95 -4.23 1.30
CA ASP A 63 -5.48 -4.50 2.61
C ASP A 63 -6.91 -5.04 2.53
N SER A 64 -7.28 -5.79 3.56
CA SER A 64 -8.57 -6.47 3.60
C SER A 64 -9.72 -5.57 4.06
N ASP A 65 -9.42 -4.40 4.65
CA ASP A 65 -10.41 -3.37 5.05
C ASP A 65 -11.55 -3.90 5.94
N ASN A 66 -11.32 -4.97 6.71
CA ASN A 66 -12.34 -5.66 7.51
C ASN A 66 -13.51 -6.23 6.68
N GLN A 67 -13.28 -6.43 5.38
CA GLN A 67 -14.23 -7.02 4.44
C GLN A 67 -13.90 -8.50 4.21
N THR A 68 -14.91 -9.29 3.84
CA THR A 68 -14.64 -10.67 3.38
C THR A 68 -13.81 -10.65 2.11
N LYS A 69 -13.01 -11.70 1.91
CA LYS A 69 -12.20 -11.87 0.70
C LYS A 69 -13.02 -11.71 -0.59
N GLU A 70 -14.21 -12.31 -0.64
CA GLU A 70 -15.12 -12.19 -1.79
C GLU A 70 -15.49 -10.72 -2.05
N THR A 71 -15.86 -9.97 -1.01
CA THR A 71 -16.26 -8.57 -1.16
C THR A 71 -15.11 -7.73 -1.72
N LYS A 72 -13.89 -7.90 -1.20
CA LYS A 72 -12.73 -7.15 -1.66
C LYS A 72 -12.30 -7.54 -3.08
N ILE A 73 -12.42 -8.82 -3.45
CA ILE A 73 -12.19 -9.27 -4.83
C ILE A 73 -13.21 -8.65 -5.79
N GLN A 74 -14.49 -8.59 -5.42
CA GLN A 74 -15.51 -7.94 -6.25
C GLN A 74 -15.28 -6.43 -6.38
N GLU A 75 -14.78 -5.76 -5.34
CA GLU A 75 -14.37 -4.35 -5.39
C GLU A 75 -13.23 -4.14 -6.40
N ILE A 76 -12.16 -4.96 -6.31
CA ILE A 76 -11.04 -4.94 -7.25
C ILE A 76 -11.52 -5.24 -8.69
N LYS A 77 -12.41 -6.23 -8.85
CA LYS A 77 -13.01 -6.58 -10.14
C LYS A 77 -13.75 -5.39 -10.74
N LYS A 78 -14.57 -4.71 -9.95
CA LYS A 78 -15.30 -3.51 -10.38
C LYS A 78 -14.35 -2.41 -10.82
N GLN A 79 -13.25 -2.19 -10.11
CA GLN A 79 -12.26 -1.18 -10.51
C GLN A 79 -11.64 -1.48 -11.89
N LEU A 80 -11.33 -2.75 -12.17
CA LEU A 80 -10.67 -3.17 -13.41
C LEU A 80 -11.61 -3.41 -14.59
N GLN A 81 -12.89 -3.69 -14.34
CA GLN A 81 -13.87 -4.01 -15.38
C GLN A 81 -14.90 -2.90 -15.62
N GLU A 82 -15.19 -2.04 -14.65
CA GLU A 82 -16.24 -1.01 -14.76
C GLU A 82 -15.68 0.42 -14.67
N ASN A 83 -14.87 0.70 -13.65
CA ASN A 83 -14.42 2.06 -13.30
C ASN A 83 -13.25 2.58 -14.15
N THR A 84 -12.86 1.85 -15.19
CA THR A 84 -11.82 2.26 -16.14
C THR A 84 -12.40 2.56 -17.53
N LYS A 85 -11.59 3.19 -18.40
CA LYS A 85 -11.98 3.48 -19.80
C LYS A 85 -12.31 2.18 -20.53
N GLN A 86 -13.29 2.24 -21.43
CA GLN A 86 -13.84 1.05 -22.09
C GLN A 86 -12.78 0.18 -22.79
N GLU A 87 -11.76 0.79 -23.39
CA GLU A 87 -10.65 0.09 -24.07
C GLU A 87 -9.73 -0.69 -23.10
N HIS A 88 -9.62 -0.23 -21.86
CA HIS A 88 -8.76 -0.82 -20.82
C HIS A 88 -9.49 -1.76 -19.87
N ARG A 89 -10.83 -1.90 -19.99
CA ARG A 89 -11.60 -2.84 -19.18
C ARG A 89 -11.11 -4.26 -19.39
N LEU A 90 -10.87 -4.97 -18.29
CA LEU A 90 -10.53 -6.39 -18.34
C LEU A 90 -11.81 -7.21 -18.58
N ASN A 91 -11.68 -8.30 -19.33
CA ASN A 91 -12.70 -9.35 -19.33
C ASN A 91 -12.45 -10.35 -18.18
N ASP A 92 -13.36 -11.31 -18.00
CA ASP A 92 -13.23 -12.30 -16.91
C ASP A 92 -12.01 -13.22 -17.07
N GLU A 93 -11.63 -13.58 -18.30
CA GLU A 93 -10.46 -14.41 -18.56
C GLU A 93 -9.15 -13.66 -18.28
N GLU A 94 -9.09 -12.37 -18.60
CA GLU A 94 -7.98 -11.47 -18.24
C GLU A 94 -7.90 -11.28 -16.71
N PHE A 95 -9.06 -11.07 -16.06
CA PHE A 95 -9.11 -10.89 -14.61
C PHE A 95 -8.66 -12.13 -13.85
N ASN A 96 -9.09 -13.32 -14.28
CA ASN A 96 -8.72 -14.60 -13.66
C ASN A 96 -7.23 -14.94 -13.75
N GLN A 97 -6.46 -14.25 -14.61
CA GLN A 97 -5.01 -14.39 -14.67
C GLN A 97 -4.28 -13.61 -13.55
N ILE A 98 -4.96 -12.65 -12.91
CA ILE A 98 -4.39 -11.83 -11.84
C ILE A 98 -4.42 -12.60 -10.52
N LYS A 99 -3.31 -12.57 -9.79
CA LYS A 99 -3.24 -13.15 -8.43
C LYS A 99 -3.46 -12.08 -7.39
N ILE A 100 -4.54 -12.20 -6.63
CA ILE A 100 -4.91 -11.23 -5.58
C ILE A 100 -4.53 -11.79 -4.21
N PHE A 101 -3.79 -11.01 -3.45
CA PHE A 101 -3.44 -11.26 -2.05
C PHE A 101 -4.03 -10.14 -1.20
N LEU A 102 -4.63 -10.51 -0.07
CA LEU A 102 -5.20 -9.56 0.88
C LEU A 102 -4.41 -9.59 2.18
N LEU A 103 -4.07 -8.42 2.72
CA LEU A 103 -3.34 -8.28 3.97
C LEU A 103 -4.23 -7.72 5.09
N PRO A 104 -4.15 -8.29 6.31
CA PRO A 104 -3.85 -9.70 6.55
C PRO A 104 -4.91 -10.63 5.93
N GLU A 105 -4.54 -11.90 5.74
CA GLU A 105 -5.40 -12.88 5.06
C GLU A 105 -6.74 -13.05 5.79
N ASN A 106 -7.81 -12.63 5.12
CA ASN A 106 -9.17 -12.68 5.62
C ASN A 106 -9.82 -14.01 5.26
N ASP A 107 -9.78 -14.98 6.17
CA ASP A 107 -10.62 -16.18 6.06
C ASP A 107 -12.10 -15.81 6.18
N GLU A 108 -12.98 -16.62 5.60
CA GLU A 108 -14.40 -16.28 5.41
C GLU A 108 -15.21 -16.12 6.71
N THR A 109 -14.61 -16.31 7.90
CA THR A 109 -15.39 -16.68 9.09
C THR A 109 -15.37 -15.70 10.25
N LYS A 110 -14.35 -14.83 10.44
CA LYS A 110 -14.41 -13.66 11.36
C LYS A 110 -13.11 -12.85 11.34
N HIS A 111 -13.23 -11.57 11.00
CA HIS A 111 -12.12 -10.63 11.10
C HIS A 111 -12.03 -10.06 12.51
N HIS A 112 -10.81 -10.00 13.02
CA HIS A 112 -10.55 -9.23 14.21
C HIS A 112 -10.36 -7.77 13.75
N PRO A 113 -11.21 -6.82 14.17
CA PRO A 113 -11.25 -5.46 13.61
C PRO A 113 -9.92 -4.70 13.77
N ASN A 114 -9.06 -5.14 14.68
CA ASN A 114 -7.73 -4.54 14.90
C ASN A 114 -6.62 -5.10 13.98
N TYR A 115 -6.91 -6.10 13.14
CA TYR A 115 -5.94 -6.74 12.25
C TYR A 115 -6.55 -6.82 10.85
N CYS A 116 -6.94 -5.68 10.29
CA CYS A 116 -7.55 -5.60 8.96
C CYS A 116 -6.69 -4.84 7.95
N GLU A 117 -5.65 -4.18 8.46
CA GLU A 117 -4.68 -3.34 7.76
C GLU A 117 -3.27 -3.81 8.14
N LEU A 118 -2.30 -3.48 7.29
CA LEU A 118 -0.90 -3.84 7.50
C LEU A 118 -0.29 -3.13 8.72
N GLU A 119 -0.57 -1.83 8.91
CA GLU A 119 0.09 -1.00 9.92
C GLU A 119 -0.18 -1.45 11.36
N PRO A 120 -1.44 -1.74 11.78
CA PRO A 120 -1.72 -2.25 13.11
C PRO A 120 -1.01 -3.58 13.40
N LEU A 121 -0.86 -4.42 12.37
CA LEU A 121 -0.21 -5.73 12.47
C LEU A 121 1.31 -5.59 12.63
N LEU A 122 1.93 -4.69 11.86
CA LEU A 122 3.34 -4.35 12.01
C LEU A 122 3.63 -3.74 13.39
N GLU A 123 2.76 -2.85 13.88
CA GLU A 123 2.91 -2.26 15.21
C GLU A 123 2.86 -3.32 16.32
N LYS A 124 1.93 -4.26 16.22
CA LYS A 124 1.82 -5.37 17.17
C LYS A 124 3.04 -6.28 17.13
N MET A 125 3.47 -6.71 15.94
CA MET A 125 4.68 -7.54 15.79
C MET A 125 5.90 -6.85 16.38
N ALA A 126 6.06 -5.55 16.17
CA ALA A 126 7.17 -4.80 16.73
C ALA A 126 7.12 -4.75 18.27
N LYS A 127 5.93 -4.55 18.87
CA LYS A 127 5.70 -4.55 20.33
C LYS A 127 5.95 -5.91 20.99
N GLU A 128 5.60 -6.99 20.29
CA GLU A 128 5.66 -8.37 20.77
C GLU A 128 6.96 -9.09 20.37
N SER A 129 7.80 -8.47 19.54
CA SER A 129 9.07 -9.05 19.10
C SER A 129 10.05 -9.28 20.27
N GLU A 130 10.92 -10.28 20.11
CA GLU A 130 12.05 -10.53 21.04
C GLU A 130 12.97 -9.31 21.18
N ASN A 131 12.91 -8.37 20.23
CA ASN A 131 13.65 -7.11 20.22
C ASN A 131 12.83 -5.91 20.73
N LYS A 132 11.89 -6.15 21.66
CA LYS A 132 11.05 -5.14 22.30
C LYS A 132 11.84 -3.93 22.84
N ALA A 133 13.06 -4.15 23.29
CA ALA A 133 13.97 -3.08 23.74
C ALA A 133 14.35 -2.13 22.60
N PHE A 134 14.70 -2.67 21.42
CA PHE A 134 14.96 -1.88 20.22
C PHE A 134 13.72 -1.08 19.79
N TYR A 135 12.54 -1.71 19.74
CA TYR A 135 11.30 -1.00 19.41
C TYR A 135 10.99 0.13 20.41
N THR A 136 11.17 -0.12 21.70
CA THR A 136 10.95 0.89 22.75
C THR A 136 11.91 2.07 22.58
N SER A 137 13.19 1.79 22.32
CA SER A 137 14.21 2.81 22.09
C SER A 137 13.93 3.62 20.81
N PHE A 138 13.60 2.96 19.70
CA PHE A 138 13.22 3.61 18.45
C PHE A 138 11.99 4.51 18.64
N ARG A 139 10.94 4.01 19.30
CA ARG A 139 9.71 4.78 19.58
C ARG A 139 9.98 5.98 20.49
N GLN A 140 10.85 5.83 21.49
CA GLN A 140 11.27 6.95 22.34
C GLN A 140 12.00 8.01 21.52
N HIS A 141 12.96 7.60 20.67
CA HIS A 141 13.69 8.51 19.79
C HIS A 141 12.75 9.26 18.84
N TYR A 142 11.83 8.55 18.20
CA TYR A 142 10.86 9.14 17.27
C TYR A 142 9.91 10.13 17.96
N ASN A 143 9.40 9.80 19.16
CA ASN A 143 8.54 10.71 19.92
C ASN A 143 9.29 11.97 20.36
N THR A 144 10.55 11.84 20.76
CA THR A 144 11.40 13.00 21.09
C THR A 144 11.57 13.90 19.88
N LEU A 145 11.97 13.34 18.74
CA LEU A 145 12.09 14.06 17.48
C LEU A 145 10.78 14.76 17.08
N PHE A 146 9.65 14.05 17.16
CA PHE A 146 8.35 14.60 16.79
C PHE A 146 7.90 15.73 17.73
N ASN A 147 8.17 15.60 19.03
CA ASN A 147 7.90 16.66 19.99
C ASN A 147 8.79 17.88 19.75
N GLU A 148 10.07 17.68 19.45
CA GLU A 148 11.00 18.76 19.07
C GLU A 148 10.51 19.48 17.81
N VAL A 149 10.13 18.73 16.76
CA VAL A 149 9.54 19.29 15.53
C VAL A 149 8.25 20.07 15.82
N LYS A 150 7.38 19.58 16.71
CA LYS A 150 6.17 20.30 17.13
C LYS A 150 6.46 21.61 17.88
N GLN A 151 7.59 21.71 18.57
CA GLN A 151 8.01 22.94 19.25
C GLN A 151 8.62 23.97 18.28
N ILE A 152 8.95 23.57 17.06
CA ILE A 152 9.36 24.48 15.98
C ILE A 152 8.10 25.18 15.45
N LYS A 153 7.79 26.36 16.03
CA LYS A 153 6.64 27.22 15.73
C LYS A 153 6.29 27.52 14.25
N PRO A 154 7.20 27.53 13.24
CA PRO A 154 6.83 27.88 11.86
C PRO A 154 5.92 26.86 11.17
N ILE A 155 5.97 25.58 11.56
CA ILE A 155 5.23 24.52 10.85
C ILE A 155 3.71 24.65 11.08
N GLN A 156 3.29 25.14 12.25
CA GLN A 156 1.87 25.37 12.55
C GLN A 156 1.26 26.51 11.72
N SER A 157 2.04 27.55 11.38
CA SER A 157 1.60 28.64 10.51
C SER A 157 1.60 28.26 9.03
N GLU A 158 2.55 27.45 8.58
CA GLU A 158 2.56 26.94 7.20
C GLU A 158 1.43 25.92 6.96
N GLN A 159 1.11 25.07 7.95
CA GLN A 159 -0.02 24.13 7.86
C GLN A 159 -1.40 24.82 7.93
N LYS A 160 -1.56 25.88 8.75
CA LYS A 160 -2.82 26.67 8.77
C LYS A 160 -3.07 27.43 7.47
N ASN A 161 -2.01 27.89 6.80
CA ASN A 161 -2.14 28.62 5.53
C ASN A 161 -2.30 27.67 4.33
N ALA A 162 -1.70 26.47 4.35
CA ALA A 162 -1.86 25.46 3.30
C ALA A 162 -3.27 24.83 3.26
N LEU A 163 -4.02 24.85 4.37
CA LEU A 163 -5.43 24.45 4.39
C LEU A 163 -6.39 25.50 3.81
N ASN A 164 -5.96 26.77 3.68
CA ASN A 164 -6.79 27.87 3.17
C ASN A 164 -6.38 28.38 1.79
N VAL A 165 -5.22 27.96 1.26
CA VAL A 165 -4.76 28.31 -0.07
C VAL A 165 -4.20 27.04 -0.68
N GLY A 166 -4.79 26.58 -1.78
CA GLY A 166 -4.46 25.30 -2.44
C GLY A 166 -2.97 25.18 -2.81
N TYR A 167 -2.14 24.80 -1.85
CA TYR A 167 -0.69 24.71 -1.96
C TYR A 167 -0.24 23.29 -1.64
N ASN A 168 0.46 22.70 -2.62
CA ASN A 168 0.97 21.34 -2.63
C ASN A 168 2.33 21.29 -1.89
N PRO A 169 2.46 20.57 -0.76
CA PRO A 169 3.72 20.50 -0.01
C PRO A 169 4.60 19.37 -0.55
N ILE A 170 5.12 19.51 -1.78
CA ILE A 170 6.14 18.60 -2.32
C ILE A 170 7.49 19.29 -2.57
N SER A 171 7.56 20.61 -2.62
CA SER A 171 8.81 21.30 -2.97
C SER A 171 9.50 21.96 -1.77
N ARG A 172 10.12 21.16 -0.87
CA ARG A 172 11.25 21.70 -0.06
C ARG A 172 12.21 20.71 0.62
N PHE A 173 12.20 19.41 0.32
CA PHE A 173 13.28 18.50 0.76
C PHE A 173 14.30 18.18 -0.35
N LEU A 174 14.58 19.17 -1.20
CA LEU A 174 15.73 19.16 -2.12
C LEU A 174 16.55 20.43 -1.83
N PHE A 175 17.83 20.22 -1.47
CA PHE A 175 18.82 21.18 -0.95
C PHE A 175 18.55 21.57 0.52
N VAL A 176 19.36 21.19 1.51
CA VAL A 176 20.83 21.19 1.64
C VAL A 176 21.29 20.03 2.52
#